data_AF-A0A8T4KKD4-F1
#
_entry.id   AF-A0A8T4KKD4-F1
#
_cell.length_a   1.000
_cell.length_b   1.000
_cell.length_c   1.000
_cell.angle_alpha   90.00
_cell.angle_beta   90.00
_cell.angle_gamma   90.00
#
_symmetry.space_group_name_H-M   'P 1'
#
loop_
_entity.id
_entity.type
_entity.pdbx_description
1 polymer ?
#
loop_
_entity_poly.entity_id
_entity_poly.type
_entity_poly.pdbx_seq_one_letter_code
_entity_poly.pdbx_strand_id
1 'polypeptide(L)' 'MINKNKVKICPSCRKPTIEFFIGLETGNYSCRCGYVGPIVIEVEKTRKKNIGRKNK' A
#
# COMPACT_ATOMS: atom_id res chain seq x y z
N MET A 1 3.23 20.14 -0.98
CA MET A 1 2.39 19.01 -0.52
C MET A 1 2.83 17.73 -1.24
N ILE A 2 3.44 16.80 -0.52
CA ILE A 2 3.81 15.46 -1.01
C ILE A 2 2.61 14.56 -0.72
N ASN A 3 1.84 14.15 -1.73
CA ASN A 3 0.84 13.10 -1.54
C ASN A 3 1.59 11.78 -1.34
N LYS A 4 1.62 11.29 -0.11
CA LYS A 4 2.11 9.95 0.21
C LYS A 4 0.94 8.99 0.02
N ASN A 5 0.81 8.37 -1.15
CA ASN A 5 -0.12 7.26 -1.29
C ASN A 5 0.44 6.07 -0.50
N LYS A 6 -0.22 5.72 0.61
CA LYS A 6 0.08 4.51 1.38
C LYS A 6 -0.70 3.37 0.74
N VAL A 7 -0.01 2.44 0.10
CA VAL A 7 -0.64 1.24 -0.46
C VAL A 7 -0.38 0.08 0.50
N LYS A 8 -1.44 -0.65 0.85
CA LYS A 8 -1.34 -1.83 1.69
C LYS A 8 -1.07 -3.04 0.79
N ILE A 9 -0.02 -3.80 1.07
CA ILE A 9 0.44 -4.93 0.25
C ILE A 9 0.46 -6.21 1.08
N CYS A 10 -0.01 -7.32 0.50
CA CYS A 10 0.17 -8.65 1.09
C CYS A 10 1.66 -9.03 1.11
N PRO A 11 2.25 -9.39 2.25
CA PRO A 11 3.66 -9.80 2.31
C PRO A 11 3.96 -11.10 1.57
N SER A 12 2.98 -12.01 1.45
CA SER A 12 3.16 -13.30 0.80
C SER A 12 3.16 -13.19 -0.73
N CYS A 13 2.10 -12.62 -1.32
CA CYS A 13 1.94 -12.56 -2.77
C CYS A 13 2.24 -11.19 -3.40
N ARG A 14 2.59 -10.19 -2.59
CA ARG A 14 2.83 -8.78 -2.99
C ARG A 14 1.69 -8.12 -3.76
N LYS A 15 0.47 -8.65 -3.66
CA LYS A 15 -0.72 -8.04 -4.26
C LYS A 15 -1.34 -7.02 -3.29
N PRO A 16 -1.91 -5.92 -3.81
CA PRO A 16 -2.68 -4.96 -3.01
C PRO A 16 -4.09 -5.46 -2.66
N THR A 17 -4.43 -6.70 -3.01
CA THR A 17 -5.74 -7.34 -2.78
C THR A 17 -5.79 -7.95 -1.39
N ILE A 18 -5.80 -7.10 -0.37
CA ILE A 18 -5.93 -7.50 1.04
C ILE A 18 -7.17 -6.87 1.67
N GLU A 19 -7.87 -7.65 2.48
CA GLU A 19 -9.11 -7.28 3.14
C GLU A 19 -8.92 -7.33 4.66
N PHE A 20 -9.73 -6.58 5.39
CA PHE A 20 -9.64 -6.59 6.84
C PHE A 20 -10.11 -7.94 7.38
N PHE A 21 -9.33 -8.58 8.25
CA PHE A 21 -9.76 -9.82 8.87
C PHE A 21 -10.71 -9.50 10.03
N ILE A 22 -11.98 -9.92 9.91
CA ILE A 22 -12.97 -9.75 10.97
C ILE A 22 -12.92 -11.00 11.85
N GLY A 23 -12.11 -10.95 12.91
CA GLY A 23 -11.97 -12.01 13.90
C GLY A 23 -11.67 -11.44 15.30
N LEU A 24 -11.47 -12.32 16.28
CA LEU A 24 -11.11 -11.94 17.65
C LEU A 24 -9.76 -11.21 17.74
N GLU A 25 -8.90 -11.36 16.72
CA GLU A 25 -7.58 -10.73 16.65
C GLU A 25 -7.62 -9.44 15.83
N THR A 26 -7.66 -8.31 16.53
CA THR A 26 -7.68 -6.97 15.93
C THR A 26 -6.37 -6.67 15.19
N GLY A 27 -6.46 -6.15 13.97
CA GLY A 27 -5.30 -5.65 13.21
C GLY A 27 -4.71 -6.59 12.17
N ASN A 28 -5.29 -7.79 12.01
CA ASN A 28 -4.93 -8.72 10.95
C ASN A 28 -5.69 -8.43 9.65
N TYR A 29 -5.09 -8.86 8.54
CA TYR A 29 -5.66 -8.75 7.20
C TYR A 29 -5.58 -10.11 6.52
N SER A 30 -6.60 -10.41 5.73
CA SER A 30 -6.64 -11.61 4.89
C SER A 30 -6.31 -11.25 3.44
N CYS A 31 -5.65 -12.18 2.76
CA CYS A 31 -5.42 -12.09 1.32
C CYS A 31 -5.99 -13.33 0.63
N ARG A 32 -6.42 -13.17 -0.63
CA ARG A 32 -6.88 -14.29 -1.48
C ARG A 32 -5.85 -15.40 -1.70
N CYS A 33 -4.57 -15.16 -1.38
CA CYS A 33 -3.54 -16.20 -1.41
C CYS A 33 -3.53 -17.12 -0.17
N GLY A 34 -4.39 -16.88 0.83
CA GLY A 34 -4.44 -17.64 2.08
C GLY A 34 -3.61 -17.03 3.22
N TYR A 35 -2.92 -15.92 3.00
CA TYR A 35 -2.22 -15.20 4.07
C TYR A 35 -3.22 -14.52 5.02
N VAL A 36 -3.05 -14.73 6.31
CA VAL A 36 -3.75 -14.01 7.39
C VAL A 36 -2.71 -13.49 8.37
N GLY A 37 -2.65 -12.17 8.57
CA GLY A 37 -1.68 -11.55 9.46
C GLY A 37 -1.51 -10.04 9.25
N PRO A 38 -0.46 -9.44 9.81
CA PRO A 38 -0.19 -8.01 9.65
C PRO A 38 0.20 -7.67 8.20
N ILE A 39 0.00 -6.40 7.81
CA ILE A 39 0.26 -5.91 6.45
C ILE A 39 1.59 -5.21 6.34
N VAL A 40 2.12 -5.14 5.11
CA VAL A 40 3.24 -4.26 4.78
C VAL A 40 2.69 -3.05 4.04
N ILE A 41 3.02 -1.84 4.52
CA ILE A 41 2.64 -0.58 3.88
C ILE A 41 3.80 -0.16 2.99
N GLU A 42 3.58 -0.17 1.67
CA GLU A 42 4.54 0.41 0.73
C GLU A 42 4.19 1.88 0.53
N VAL A 43 5.14 2.75 0.86
CA VAL A 43 5.00 4.20 0.66
C VAL A 43 5.63 4.53 -0.69
N GLU A 44 4.80 4.58 -1.73
CA GLU A 44 5.30 4.98 -3.04
C GLU A 44 5.66 6.47 -3.00
N LYS A 45 6.96 6.77 -3.07
CA LYS A 45 7.46 8.14 -3.19
C LYS A 45 7.20 8.59 -4.63
N THR A 46 6.02 9.11 -4.92
CA THR A 46 5.75 9.73 -6.22
C THR A 46 6.68 10.94 -6.38
N ARG A 47 7.79 10.78 -7.12
CA ARG A 47 8.62 11.90 -7.54
C ARG A 47 7.77 12.74 -8.47
N LYS A 48 7.31 13.92 -8.02
CA LYS A 48 6.75 14.91 -8.94
C LYS A 48 7.81 15.18 -10.00
N LYS A 49 7.54 14.78 -11.24
CA LYS A 49 8.31 15.18 -12.41
C LYS A 49 8.25 16.71 -12.41
N ASN A 50 9.36 17.36 -12.09
CA ASN A 50 9.50 18.81 -12.29
C ASN A 50 9.31 19.04 -13.80
N ILE A 51 8.12 19.44 -14.20
CA ILE A 51 7.92 20.04 -15.52
C ILE A 51 8.64 21.38 -15.43
N GLY A 52 9.80 21.41 -16.08
CA GLY A 52 10.64 22.59 -16.15
C GLY A 52 9.84 23.76 -16.68
N ARG A 53 9.99 24.90 -16.01
CA ARG A 53 9.82 26.24 -16.56
C ARG A 53 10.30 26.25 -18.03
N LYS A 54 9.38 26.40 -18.98
CA LYS A 54 9.70 27.04 -20.26
C LYS A 54 9.39 28.51 -20.09
N ASN A 55 10.40 29.29 -19.71
CA ASN A 55 10.45 30.70 -20.08
C ASN A 55 10.81 30.72 -21.57
N LYS A 56 9.92 31.27 -22.40
CA LYS A 56 10.30 31.88 -23.67
C LYS A 56 9.44 33.12 -23.84
#